data_AF-Q2N794-F1
#
_entry.id   AF-Q2N794-F1
#
_cell.length_a   1.000
_cell.length_b   1.000
_cell.length_c   1.000
_cell.angle_alpha   90.00
_cell.angle_beta   90.00
_cell.angle_gamma   90.00
#
_symmetry.space_group_name_H-M   'P 1'
#
loop_
_entity.id
_entity.type
_entity.pdbx_description
1 polymer ?
#
loop_
_entity_poly.entity_id
_entity_poly.type
_entity_poly.pdbx_seq_one_letter_code
_entity_poly.pdbx_strand_id
1 'polypeptide(L)'
;MTLPLLRFLGAGLALSLMIGELIRSWGVGRPIMFVLDDFLAGGLLLAGAILMARPTAVRRGIFIGGWGVCAGMLYGSFFGKVFDPASANSGNFDLGVLTWLIGLAFAVSLVGLWGSIREPGRA
;
A
#
# COMPACT_ATOMS: atom_id res chain seq x y z
N MET A 1 -6.87 -0.44 17.30
CA MET A 1 -5.97 0.67 16.89
C MET A 1 -6.77 1.94 16.96
N THR A 2 -6.17 3.07 17.31
CA THR A 2 -6.89 4.35 17.29
C THR A 2 -6.94 4.90 15.86
N LEU A 3 -7.99 5.67 15.53
CA LEU A 3 -8.09 6.30 14.21
C LEU A 3 -6.86 7.14 13.81
N PRO A 4 -6.25 7.97 14.67
CA PRO A 4 -5.04 8.70 14.32
C PRO A 4 -3.88 7.78 13.91
N LEU A 5 -3.70 6.66 14.63
CA LEU A 5 -2.68 5.67 14.29
C LEU A 5 -2.96 5.00 12.95
N LEU A 6 -4.22 4.62 12.67
CA LEU A 6 -4.61 4.05 11.38
C LEU A 6 -4.33 5.01 10.22
N ARG A 7 -4.66 6.29 10.39
CA ARG A 7 -4.40 7.33 9.38
C ARG A 7 -2.91 7.54 9.17
N PHE A 8 -2.13 7.59 10.24
CA PHE A 8 -0.69 7.73 10.18
C PHE A 8 -0.05 6.56 9.43
N LEU A 9 -0.41 5.33 9.78
CA LEU A 9 0.08 4.13 9.10
C LEU A 9 -0.35 4.08 7.63
N GLY A 10 -1.60 4.47 7.33
CA GLY A 10 -2.09 4.53 5.95
C GLY A 10 -1.32 5.55 5.10
N ALA A 11 -1.13 6.75 5.62
CA ALA A 11 -0.35 7.78 4.93
C ALA A 11 1.13 7.39 4.78
N GLY A 12 1.73 6.85 5.83
CA GLY A 12 3.12 6.37 5.80
C GLY A 12 3.32 5.26 4.78
N LEU A 13 2.43 4.25 4.77
CA LEU A 13 2.48 3.16 3.79
C LEU A 13 2.27 3.70 2.37
N ALA A 14 1.26 4.53 2.14
CA ALA A 14 1.00 5.12 0.83
C ALA A 14 2.21 5.87 0.27
N LEU A 15 2.81 6.75 1.08
CA LEU A 15 4.00 7.49 0.66
C LEU A 15 5.19 6.56 0.43
N SER A 16 5.37 5.54 1.28
CA SER A 16 6.46 4.57 1.11
C SER A 16 6.35 3.78 -0.19
N LEU A 17 5.13 3.41 -0.62
CA LEU A 17 4.89 2.74 -1.89
C LEU A 17 5.23 3.66 -3.07
N MET A 18 4.66 4.86 -3.10
CA MET A 18 4.88 5.80 -4.20
C MET A 18 6.35 6.22 -4.33
N ILE A 19 7.01 6.55 -3.22
CA ILE A 19 8.43 6.93 -3.21
C ILE A 19 9.30 5.72 -3.52
N GLY A 20 9.04 4.57 -2.90
CA GLY A 20 9.77 3.34 -3.15
C GLY A 20 9.71 2.93 -4.61
N GLU A 21 8.55 3.09 -5.24
CA GLU A 21 8.36 2.77 -6.65
C GLU A 21 9.08 3.74 -7.59
N LEU A 22 9.06 5.03 -7.29
CA LEU A 22 9.88 6.01 -8.02
C LEU A 22 11.36 5.65 -7.96
N ILE A 23 11.87 5.31 -6.77
CA ILE A 23 13.27 4.90 -6.59
C ILE A 23 13.54 3.61 -7.37
N ARG A 24 12.66 2.61 -7.27
CA ARG A 24 12.81 1.30 -7.93
C ARG A 24 12.87 1.42 -9.45
N SER A 25 12.06 2.31 -10.01
CA SER A 25 11.85 2.43 -11.46
C SER A 25 12.72 3.48 -12.14
N TRP A 26 13.41 4.32 -11.38
CA TRP A 26 14.22 5.40 -11.92
C TRP A 26 15.34 4.88 -12.84
N GLY A 27 15.36 5.32 -14.10
CA GLY A 27 16.45 5.04 -15.04
C GLY A 27 16.56 3.60 -15.54
N VAL A 28 15.68 2.68 -15.12
CA VAL A 28 15.75 1.25 -15.47
C VAL A 28 14.72 0.79 -16.51
N GLY A 29 13.99 1.73 -17.13
CA GLY A 29 13.11 1.46 -18.26
C GLY A 29 11.90 0.56 -17.94
N ARG A 30 11.45 0.54 -16.68
CA ARG A 30 10.29 -0.27 -16.28
C ARG A 30 9.00 0.26 -16.92
N PRO A 31 8.07 -0.62 -17.36
CA PRO A 31 6.80 -0.19 -17.92
C PRO A 31 6.01 0.68 -16.95
N ILE A 32 5.50 1.82 -17.44
CA ILE A 32 4.83 2.85 -16.62
C ILE A 32 3.62 2.30 -15.85
N MET A 33 2.95 1.26 -16.36
CA MET A 33 1.80 0.65 -15.69
C MET A 33 2.15 0.05 -14.32
N PHE A 34 3.39 -0.41 -14.13
CA PHE A 34 3.88 -0.91 -12.83
C PHE A 34 4.39 0.19 -11.89
N VAL A 35 4.37 1.44 -12.34
CA VAL A 35 4.54 2.61 -11.47
C VAL A 35 3.15 3.12 -11.08
N LEU A 36 2.22 3.14 -12.04
CA LEU A 36 0.88 3.64 -11.83
C LEU A 36 0.05 2.79 -10.86
N ASP A 37 0.24 1.47 -10.80
CA ASP A 37 -0.45 0.62 -9.83
C ASP A 37 -0.14 1.01 -8.37
N ASP A 38 1.13 1.21 -8.02
CA ASP A 38 1.57 1.67 -6.69
C ASP A 38 1.05 3.08 -6.38
N PHE A 39 0.99 3.96 -7.39
CA PHE A 39 0.41 5.30 -7.24
C PHE A 39 -1.11 5.29 -7.09
N LEU A 40 -1.81 4.38 -7.74
CA LEU A 40 -3.26 4.24 -7.59
C LEU A 40 -3.60 3.66 -6.22
N ALA A 41 -2.91 2.61 -5.79
CA ALA A 41 -3.07 2.02 -4.46
C ALA A 41 -2.68 3.00 -3.36
N GLY A 42 -1.49 3.60 -3.46
CA GLY A 42 -1.00 4.60 -2.52
C GLY A 42 -1.88 5.86 -2.50
N GLY A 43 -2.28 6.37 -3.66
CA GLY A 43 -3.14 7.54 -3.78
C GLY A 43 -4.51 7.34 -3.14
N LEU A 44 -5.15 6.19 -3.36
CA LEU A 44 -6.44 5.87 -2.73
C LEU A 44 -6.30 5.74 -1.20
N LEU A 45 -5.25 5.06 -0.74
CA LEU A 45 -4.97 4.90 0.69
C LEU A 45 -4.67 6.25 1.37
N LEU A 46 -3.86 7.10 0.73
CA LEU A 46 -3.53 8.44 1.23
C LEU A 46 -4.77 9.34 1.26
N ALA A 47 -5.58 9.33 0.20
CA ALA A 47 -6.84 10.06 0.17
C ALA A 47 -7.77 9.62 1.31
N GLY A 48 -7.93 8.31 1.52
CA GLY A 48 -8.69 7.77 2.64
C GLY A 48 -8.15 8.23 4.01
N ALA A 49 -6.83 8.19 4.20
CA ALA A 49 -6.18 8.64 5.44
C ALA A 49 -6.40 10.13 5.72
N ILE A 50 -6.37 10.98 4.69
CA ILE A 50 -6.64 12.42 4.81
C ILE A 50 -8.13 12.65 5.12
N LEU A 51 -9.03 12.03 4.36
CA LEU A 51 -10.48 12.20 4.51
C LEU A 51 -10.98 11.76 5.89
N MET A 52 -10.39 10.72 6.47
CA MET A 52 -10.70 10.25 7.82
C MET A 52 -10.30 11.22 8.95
N ALA A 53 -9.74 12.40 8.64
CA ALA A 53 -9.68 13.52 9.58
C ALA A 53 -11.07 13.98 10.04
N ARG A 54 -12.08 13.77 9.21
CA ARG A 54 -13.48 14.12 9.46
C ARG A 54 -14.35 12.91 9.07
N PRO A 55 -14.51 11.90 9.94
CA PRO A 55 -15.14 10.64 9.59
C PRO A 55 -16.58 10.80 9.10
N THR A 56 -16.91 10.11 8.01
CA THR A 56 -18.29 9.83 7.57
C THR A 56 -18.35 8.40 7.04
N ALA A 57 -19.54 7.83 6.87
CA ALA A 57 -19.68 6.47 6.33
C ALA A 57 -18.99 6.33 4.95
N VAL A 58 -19.15 7.31 4.06
CA VAL A 58 -18.52 7.33 2.73
C VAL A 58 -17.00 7.39 2.84
N ARG A 59 -16.46 8.28 3.68
CA ARG A 59 -15.01 8.44 3.86
C ARG A 59 -14.37 7.20 4.47
N ARG A 60 -15.08 6.53 5.37
CA ARG A 60 -14.68 5.24 5.92
C ARG A 60 -14.67 4.16 4.83
N GLY A 61 -15.69 4.13 3.95
CA GLY A 61 -15.72 3.23 2.79
C GLY A 61 -14.50 3.42 1.87
N ILE A 62 -14.15 4.68 1.56
CA ILE A 62 -12.94 5.00 0.78
C ILE A 62 -11.68 4.51 1.48
N PHE A 63 -11.56 4.71 2.80
CA PHE A 63 -10.39 4.31 3.55
C PHE A 63 -10.22 2.78 3.63
N ILE A 64 -11.31 2.05 3.89
CA ILE A 64 -11.33 0.57 3.84
C ILE A 64 -10.98 0.10 2.42
N GLY A 65 -11.57 0.70 1.39
CA GLY A 65 -11.27 0.41 -0.01
C GLY A 65 -9.79 0.63 -0.35
N GLY A 66 -9.20 1.73 0.12
CA GLY A 66 -7.76 2.02 -0.04
C GLY A 66 -6.87 0.96 0.59
N TRP A 67 -7.16 0.55 1.83
CA TRP A 67 -6.45 -0.57 2.46
C TRP A 67 -6.63 -1.89 1.69
N GLY A 68 -7.84 -2.17 1.19
CA GLY A 68 -8.15 -3.37 0.42
C GLY A 68 -7.42 -3.45 -0.93
N VAL A 69 -7.43 -2.36 -1.70
CA VAL A 69 -6.68 -2.24 -2.95
C VAL A 69 -5.18 -2.43 -2.71
N CYS A 70 -4.65 -1.76 -1.68
CA CYS A 70 -3.25 -1.87 -1.28
C CYS A 70 -2.88 -3.33 -0.93
N ALA A 71 -3.69 -4.00 -0.10
CA ALA A 71 -3.46 -5.40 0.27
C ALA A 71 -3.53 -6.35 -0.93
N GLY A 72 -4.51 -6.17 -1.83
CA GLY A 72 -4.65 -7.00 -3.03
C GLY A 72 -3.47 -6.87 -4.00
N MET A 73 -3.02 -5.64 -4.24
CA MET A 73 -1.85 -5.36 -5.07
C MET A 73 -0.57 -5.95 -4.45
N LEU A 74 -0.36 -5.73 -3.15
CA LEU A 74 0.81 -6.24 -2.42
C LEU A 74 0.83 -7.77 -2.35
N TYR A 75 -0.33 -8.43 -2.25
CA TYR A 75 -0.43 -9.90 -2.29
C TYR A 75 0.23 -10.46 -3.57
N GLY A 76 -0.20 -9.99 -4.74
CA GLY A 76 0.36 -10.46 -6.02
C GLY A 76 1.85 -10.12 -6.14
N SER A 77 2.23 -8.92 -5.73
CA SER A 77 3.62 -8.46 -5.78
C SER A 77 4.56 -9.24 -4.86
N PHE A 78 4.11 -9.59 -3.65
CA PHE A 78 4.88 -10.35 -2.66
C PHE A 78 5.04 -11.81 -3.10
N PHE A 79 3.92 -12.49 -3.33
CA PHE A 79 3.95 -13.92 -3.65
C PHE A 79 4.55 -14.22 -5.02
N GLY A 80 4.44 -13.30 -5.98
CA GLY A 80 5.17 -13.41 -7.24
C GLY A 80 6.69 -13.47 -7.04
N LYS A 81 7.24 -12.69 -6.10
CA LYS A 81 8.69 -12.70 -5.80
C LYS A 81 9.11 -13.91 -4.98
N VAL A 82 8.25 -14.39 -4.08
CA VAL A 82 8.54 -15.56 -3.25
C VAL A 82 8.53 -16.85 -4.07
N PHE A 83 7.56 -17.01 -4.95
CA PHE A 83 7.35 -18.27 -5.68
C PHE A 83 7.95 -18.29 -7.09
N ASP A 84 8.18 -17.12 -7.70
CA ASP A 84 8.86 -17.01 -9.00
C ASP A 84 9.89 -15.87 -9.00
N PRO A 85 10.96 -15.98 -8.19
CA PRO A 85 11.99 -14.94 -8.10
C PRO A 85 12.76 -14.73 -9.40
N ALA A 86 12.82 -15.74 -10.28
CA ALA A 86 13.57 -15.67 -11.54
C ALA A 86 12.93 -14.71 -12.56
N SER A 87 11.61 -14.53 -12.52
CA SER A 87 10.88 -13.58 -13.37
C SER A 87 10.72 -12.18 -12.74
N ALA A 88 11.11 -12.02 -11.47
CA ALA A 88 10.93 -10.80 -10.73
C ALA A 88 11.88 -9.68 -11.19
N ASN A 89 11.32 -8.52 -11.53
CA ASN A 89 12.11 -7.32 -11.78
C ASN A 89 12.25 -6.49 -10.50
N SER A 90 13.46 -6.49 -9.92
CA SER A 90 13.78 -5.75 -8.70
C SER A 90 14.13 -4.28 -8.92
N GLY A 91 14.32 -3.86 -10.18
CA GLY A 91 14.75 -2.51 -10.54
C GLY A 91 16.04 -2.12 -9.82
N ASN A 92 16.04 -0.97 -9.15
CA ASN A 92 17.19 -0.46 -8.40
C ASN A 92 17.39 -1.10 -7.00
N PHE A 93 16.56 -2.06 -6.60
CA PHE A 93 16.72 -2.76 -5.32
C PHE A 93 17.34 -4.14 -5.49
N ASP A 94 18.02 -4.60 -4.44
CA ASP A 94 18.27 -6.03 -4.25
C ASP A 94 16.93 -6.78 -4.12
N LEU A 95 16.82 -7.94 -4.76
CA LEU A 95 15.57 -8.70 -4.79
C LEU A 95 15.14 -9.18 -3.39
N GLY A 96 16.10 -9.59 -2.56
CA GLY A 96 15.83 -10.04 -1.19
C GLY A 96 15.31 -8.89 -0.33
N VAL A 97 15.99 -7.74 -0.37
CA VAL A 97 15.57 -6.51 0.32
C VAL A 97 14.18 -6.06 -0.14
N LEU A 98 13.94 -6.03 -1.46
CA LEU A 98 12.64 -5.64 -2.02
C LEU A 98 11.52 -6.58 -1.55
N THR A 99 11.77 -7.89 -1.60
CA THR A 99 10.78 -8.90 -1.18
C THR A 99 10.44 -8.75 0.30
N TRP A 100 11.43 -8.49 1.14
CA TRP A 100 11.22 -8.25 2.57
C TRP A 100 10.40 -6.98 2.83
N LEU A 101 10.74 -5.86 2.15
CA LEU A 101 10.01 -4.60 2.27
C LEU A 101 8.54 -4.74 1.83
N ILE A 102 8.30 -5.41 0.71
CA ILE A 102 6.94 -5.67 0.21
C ILE A 102 6.18 -6.61 1.17
N GLY A 103 6.84 -7.62 1.74
CA GLY A 103 6.23 -8.50 2.73
C GLY A 103 5.82 -7.75 4.00
N LEU A 104 6.67 -6.83 4.49
CA LEU A 104 6.34 -5.96 5.61
C LEU A 104 5.17 -5.03 5.26
N ALA A 105 5.21 -4.38 4.10
CA ALA A 105 4.13 -3.54 3.60
C ALA A 105 2.81 -4.32 3.51
N PHE A 106 2.86 -5.57 3.02
CA PHE A 106 1.70 -6.44 2.93
C PHE A 106 1.12 -6.76 4.31
N ALA A 107 1.95 -7.16 5.27
CA ALA A 107 1.49 -7.39 6.64
C ALA A 107 0.86 -6.14 7.28
N VAL A 108 1.48 -4.97 7.10
CA VAL A 108 0.93 -3.68 7.55
C VAL A 108 -0.41 -3.39 6.88
N SER A 109 -0.55 -3.68 5.59
CA SER A 109 -1.80 -3.47 4.85
C SER A 109 -2.95 -4.32 5.39
N LEU A 110 -2.69 -5.57 5.78
CA LEU A 110 -3.69 -6.46 6.37
C LEU A 110 -4.11 -5.98 7.77
N VAL A 111 -3.15 -5.56 8.59
CA VAL A 111 -3.41 -5.01 9.93
C VAL A 111 -4.21 -3.69 9.81
N GLY A 112 -3.84 -2.83 8.86
CA GLY A 112 -4.55 -1.58 8.57
C GLY A 112 -5.97 -1.80 8.07
N LEU A 113 -6.15 -2.74 7.13
CA LEU A 113 -7.48 -3.13 6.63
C LEU A 113 -8.37 -3.62 7.75
N TRP A 114 -7.89 -4.59 8.54
CA TRP A 114 -8.61 -5.12 9.68
C TRP A 114 -8.97 -4.04 10.70
N GLY A 115 -8.02 -3.17 11.03
CA GLY A 115 -8.25 -2.04 11.92
C GLY A 115 -9.31 -1.06 11.38
N SER A 116 -9.28 -0.77 10.08
CA SER A 116 -10.24 0.14 9.44
C SER A 116 -11.68 -0.42 9.42
N ILE A 117 -11.84 -1.75 9.27
CA ILE A 117 -13.13 -2.43 9.35
C ILE A 117 -13.67 -2.41 10.80
N ARG A 118 -12.78 -2.57 11.78
CA ARG A 118 -13.16 -2.59 13.21
C ARG A 118 -13.38 -1.23 13.83
N GLU A 119 -12.89 -0.15 13.21
CA GLU A 119 -13.10 1.19 13.74
C GLU A 119 -14.61 1.51 13.75
N PRO A 120 -15.23 1.72 14.93
CA PRO A 120 -16.63 2.05 15.03
C PRO A 120 -16.85 3.38 14.30
N GLY A 121 -17.69 3.37 13.26
CA GLY A 121 -18.11 4.59 12.62
C GLY A 121 -18.86 5.43 13.64
N ARG A 122 -18.22 6.42 14.25
CA ARG A 122 -18.94 7.57 14.80
C ARG A 122 -19.48 8.34 13.60
N ALA A 123 -20.63 7.88 13.10
CA ALA A 123 -21.49 8.66 12.22
C ALA A 123 -22.36 9.56 13.08
#